data_AF-A0A6V8D994-F1
#
_entry.id   AF-A0A6V8D994-F1
#
_cell.length_a   1.000
_cell.length_b   1.000
_cell.length_c   1.000
_cell.angle_alpha   90.00
_cell.angle_beta   90.00
_cell.angle_gamma   90.00
#
_symmetry.space_group_name_H-M   'P 1'
#
loop_
_entity.id
_entity.type
_entity.pdbx_description
1 polymer ?
#
loop_
_entity_poly.entity_id
_entity_poly.type
_entity_poly.pdbx_seq_one_letter_code
_entity_poly.pdbx_strand_id
1 'polypeptide(L)'
;MLAILGGGFGVGLWYIVARGDANLTMRQGMNAEGLRYGSGEPGFGNAKLQINAKLAVVEERRRARELARGRLAQLDAERNVQKQAAERSAKDVAENAREAERLRLAAIAEAQAEADLEAQRAEDEAERRRREREEGRLAEARMAQIDQMEADRQAELAAAEASRLDEIQTARDAEAIQSKQAAQAAMKDLQARLDREGARSSDVQVSLMWNNFNDLDLHIVCPSGERIHGGNKISKCGGELDVDANVRPESKKPVENVYWPEGTAPAGKYQVYVHHYKKHKKRRAKDPTKFQVIINSLNDEDNDGVPDVMEYKASLSHGDPIMLVATFEVPTMAERRRRKQALEDQLAALGRGEDVDVEPLATPQGSSAESTELLNELNERLQREGADSSFELPSAPDLDKLSDAESNQD
;
A
#
# COMPACT_ATOMS: atom_id res chain seq x y z
N MET A 1 -27.20 -57.31 -9.72
CA MET A 1 -27.89 -58.14 -8.72
C MET A 1 -29.17 -57.39 -8.36
N LEU A 2 -30.33 -57.71 -8.95
CA LEU A 2 -31.34 -58.66 -8.44
C LEU A 2 -31.67 -58.37 -6.97
N ALA A 3 -32.72 -57.59 -6.69
CA ALA A 3 -34.12 -58.00 -6.52
C ALA A 3 -34.44 -58.40 -5.06
N ILE A 4 -35.75 -58.42 -4.73
CA ILE A 4 -36.37 -58.71 -3.42
C ILE A 4 -36.51 -57.42 -2.58
N LEU A 5 -37.69 -56.78 -2.48
CA LEU A 5 -38.80 -57.19 -1.62
C LEU A 5 -40.14 -56.60 -2.12
N GLY A 6 -40.90 -57.40 -2.86
CA GLY A 6 -42.31 -57.16 -3.15
C GLY A 6 -43.06 -58.47 -2.94
N GLY A 7 -43.65 -58.67 -1.76
CA GLY A 7 -44.13 -60.00 -1.36
C GLY A 7 -45.07 -60.01 -0.17
N GLY A 8 -46.00 -59.06 -0.08
CA GLY A 8 -47.01 -59.01 1.00
C GLY A 8 -48.47 -59.17 0.57
N PHE A 9 -48.79 -58.99 -0.72
CA PHE A 9 -50.18 -58.80 -1.15
C PHE A 9 -50.87 -60.08 -1.69
N GLY A 10 -50.12 -61.13 -2.00
CA GLY A 10 -50.65 -62.37 -2.60
C GLY A 10 -51.25 -63.39 -1.61
N VAL A 11 -50.86 -63.33 -0.33
CA VAL A 11 -51.26 -64.35 0.68
C VAL A 11 -52.67 -64.09 1.23
N GLY A 12 -53.13 -62.84 1.26
CA GLY A 12 -54.46 -62.48 1.76
C GLY A 12 -55.61 -62.89 0.85
N LEU A 13 -55.42 -62.89 -0.47
CA LEU A 13 -56.46 -63.25 -1.43
C LEU A 13 -56.69 -64.77 -1.57
N TRP A 14 -55.70 -65.59 -1.23
CA TRP A 14 -55.83 -67.05 -1.23
C TRP A 14 -56.63 -67.59 -0.03
N TYR A 15 -56.59 -66.89 1.11
CA TYR A 15 -57.32 -67.29 2.33
C TYR A 15 -58.84 -67.08 2.24
N ILE A 16 -59.30 -66.14 1.40
CA ILE A 16 -60.73 -65.82 1.25
C ILE A 16 -61.46 -66.78 0.29
N VAL A 17 -60.74 -67.47 -0.59
CA VAL A 17 -61.31 -68.46 -1.53
C VAL A 17 -61.36 -69.88 -0.94
N ALA A 18 -60.53 -70.17 0.08
CA ALA A 18 -60.36 -71.53 0.63
C ALA A 18 -61.26 -71.90 1.83
N ARG A 19 -62.23 -71.05 2.22
CA ARG A 19 -63.28 -71.41 3.19
C ARG A 19 -64.65 -71.43 2.52
N GLY A 20 -64.88 -72.49 1.75
CA GLY A 20 -66.23 -73.01 1.55
C GLY A 20 -66.70 -73.71 2.82
N ASP A 21 -67.86 -73.28 3.34
CA ASP A 21 -68.95 -74.15 3.80
C ASP A 21 -69.88 -73.37 4.75
N ALA A 22 -70.89 -72.75 4.13
CA ALA A 22 -72.09 -72.29 4.81
C ALA A 22 -73.12 -73.42 4.81
N ASN A 23 -73.33 -74.08 5.95
CA ASN A 23 -74.42 -75.04 6.11
C ASN A 23 -75.65 -74.34 6.71
N LEU A 24 -76.54 -73.87 5.81
CA LEU A 24 -77.90 -73.44 6.11
C LEU A 24 -78.82 -74.68 6.14
N THR A 25 -79.09 -75.22 7.33
CA THR A 25 -80.14 -76.24 7.51
C THR A 25 -81.52 -75.57 7.62
N MET A 26 -82.19 -75.42 6.48
CA MET A 26 -83.62 -75.15 6.37
C MET A 26 -84.31 -76.46 5.99
N ARG A 27 -85.11 -77.05 6.90
CA ARG A 27 -85.96 -78.21 6.58
C ARG A 27 -87.43 -77.91 6.89
N GLN A 28 -88.19 -77.90 5.81
CA GLN A 28 -89.61 -77.64 5.64
C GLN A 28 -90.29 -78.98 5.29
N GLY A 29 -91.54 -79.19 5.71
CA GLY A 29 -92.44 -80.19 5.09
C GLY A 29 -93.12 -81.17 6.03
N MET A 30 -94.35 -80.84 6.44
CA MET A 30 -95.38 -81.80 6.89
C MET A 30 -96.01 -82.47 5.65
N ASN A 31 -96.24 -83.78 5.70
CA ASN A 31 -97.08 -84.52 4.75
C ASN A 31 -98.16 -85.30 5.52
N ALA A 32 -99.37 -85.31 4.97
CA ALA A 32 -100.55 -86.03 5.45
C ALA A 32 -101.07 -86.90 4.31
N GLU A 33 -101.36 -88.19 4.58
CA GLU A 33 -102.45 -88.99 3.98
C GLU A 33 -102.30 -90.47 4.33
N GLY A 34 -103.39 -91.14 4.68
CA GLY A 34 -103.40 -92.59 4.87
C GLY A 34 -104.56 -93.14 5.72
N LEU A 35 -105.79 -92.98 5.25
CA LEU A 35 -107.00 -93.66 5.74
C LEU A 35 -107.03 -95.14 5.31
N ARG A 36 -107.33 -96.06 6.23
CA ARG A 36 -108.02 -97.32 5.91
C ARG A 36 -109.13 -97.60 6.94
N TYR A 37 -110.28 -97.98 6.39
CA TYR A 37 -111.56 -98.25 7.03
C TYR A 37 -111.74 -99.73 7.37
N GLY A 38 -112.67 -100.01 8.31
CA GLY A 38 -113.38 -101.28 8.49
C GLY A 38 -113.44 -101.69 9.97
N SER A 39 -114.55 -102.08 10.58
CA SER A 39 -115.98 -102.18 10.22
C SER A 39 -116.72 -102.62 11.50
N GLY A 40 -117.88 -102.04 11.82
CA GLY A 40 -118.87 -102.66 12.73
C GLY A 40 -119.26 -101.87 14.01
N GLU A 41 -120.23 -100.95 13.83
CA GLU A 41 -121.30 -100.57 14.79
C GLU A 41 -120.98 -99.82 16.12
N PRO A 42 -121.92 -99.06 16.72
CA PRO A 42 -122.81 -98.04 16.15
C PRO A 42 -122.73 -96.66 16.87
N GLY A 43 -122.93 -95.58 16.09
CA GLY A 43 -123.71 -94.37 16.46
C GLY A 43 -123.27 -93.41 17.60
N PHE A 44 -122.45 -92.40 17.30
CA PHE A 44 -122.34 -91.16 18.12
C PHE A 44 -122.17 -89.89 17.25
N GLY A 45 -123.19 -89.56 16.44
CA GLY A 45 -123.18 -88.46 15.47
C GLY A 45 -123.29 -87.03 16.05
N ASN A 46 -123.66 -86.84 17.32
CA ASN A 46 -123.90 -85.51 17.90
C ASN A 46 -122.79 -84.97 18.84
N ALA A 47 -121.86 -85.82 19.29
CA ALA A 47 -120.74 -85.39 20.15
C ALA A 47 -119.52 -84.88 19.37
N LYS A 48 -119.34 -85.33 18.12
CA LYS A 48 -118.17 -84.99 17.28
C LYS A 48 -118.22 -83.54 16.75
N LEU A 49 -119.42 -83.00 16.54
CA LEU A 49 -119.62 -81.61 16.11
C LEU A 49 -119.25 -80.59 17.22
N GLN A 50 -119.54 -80.89 18.49
CA GLN A 50 -119.19 -80.01 19.60
C GLN A 50 -117.69 -80.01 19.94
N ILE A 51 -117.00 -81.14 19.72
CA ILE A 51 -115.55 -81.24 19.93
C ILE A 51 -114.78 -80.50 18.83
N ASN A 52 -115.18 -80.66 17.56
CA ASN A 52 -114.53 -79.94 16.45
C ASN A 52 -114.75 -78.42 16.53
N ALA A 53 -115.94 -77.96 16.95
CA ALA A 53 -116.19 -76.53 17.16
C ALA A 53 -115.33 -75.95 18.29
N LYS A 54 -115.13 -76.69 19.40
CA LYS A 54 -114.26 -76.25 20.50
C LYS A 54 -112.78 -76.31 20.14
N LEU A 55 -112.35 -77.25 19.29
CA LEU A 55 -110.97 -77.33 18.82
C LEU A 55 -110.62 -76.14 17.89
N ALA A 56 -111.53 -75.77 16.98
CA ALA A 56 -111.36 -74.61 16.10
C ALA A 56 -111.20 -73.29 16.88
N VAL A 57 -111.99 -73.07 17.92
CA VAL A 57 -111.86 -71.88 18.80
C VAL A 57 -110.52 -71.86 19.54
N VAL A 58 -110.01 -73.01 19.97
CA VAL A 58 -108.70 -73.10 20.64
C VAL A 58 -107.54 -72.88 19.67
N GLU A 59 -107.63 -73.43 18.46
CA GLU A 59 -106.64 -73.21 17.40
C GLU A 59 -106.62 -71.76 16.92
N GLU A 60 -107.78 -71.13 16.75
CA GLU A 60 -107.88 -69.72 16.37
C GLU A 60 -107.32 -68.81 17.47
N ARG A 61 -107.61 -69.12 18.74
CA ARG A 61 -107.03 -68.41 19.89
C ARG A 61 -105.52 -68.63 20.02
N ARG A 62 -104.99 -69.77 19.57
CA ARG A 62 -103.54 -70.04 19.52
C ARG A 62 -102.87 -69.26 18.39
N ARG A 63 -103.43 -69.27 17.17
CA ARG A 63 -102.93 -68.49 16.03
C ARG A 63 -102.97 -66.99 16.29
N ALA A 64 -104.04 -66.48 16.92
CA ALA A 64 -104.14 -65.08 17.30
C ALA A 64 -103.05 -64.66 18.32
N ARG A 65 -102.74 -65.53 19.31
CA ARG A 65 -101.64 -65.29 20.25
C ARG A 65 -100.26 -65.38 19.60
N GLU A 66 -100.06 -66.30 18.66
CA GLU A 66 -98.79 -66.45 17.93
C GLU A 66 -98.55 -65.27 16.97
N LEU A 67 -99.58 -64.78 16.27
CA LEU A 67 -99.50 -63.56 15.46
C LEU A 67 -99.26 -62.31 16.31
N ALA A 68 -99.95 -62.18 17.45
CA ALA A 68 -99.72 -61.09 18.38
C ALA A 68 -98.28 -61.12 18.94
N ARG A 69 -97.77 -62.30 19.32
CA ARG A 69 -96.37 -62.48 19.76
C ARG A 69 -95.37 -62.18 18.64
N GLY A 70 -95.62 -62.62 17.41
CA GLY A 70 -94.76 -62.34 16.26
C GLY A 70 -94.69 -60.86 15.94
N ARG A 71 -95.82 -60.15 15.97
CA ARG A 71 -95.88 -58.69 15.75
C ARG A 71 -95.19 -57.90 16.87
N LEU A 72 -95.33 -58.36 18.13
CA LEU A 72 -94.64 -57.76 19.28
C LEU A 72 -93.12 -57.97 19.19
N ALA A 73 -92.68 -59.17 18.78
CA ALA A 73 -91.27 -59.48 18.54
C ALA A 73 -90.67 -58.68 17.38
N GLN A 74 -91.42 -58.41 16.30
CA GLN A 74 -90.98 -57.55 15.20
C GLN A 74 -90.80 -56.10 15.66
N LEU A 75 -91.76 -55.55 16.39
CA LEU A 75 -91.67 -54.19 16.94
C LEU A 75 -90.50 -54.05 17.92
N ASP A 76 -90.26 -55.05 18.77
CA ASP A 76 -89.11 -55.07 19.67
C ASP A 76 -87.78 -55.18 18.90
N ALA A 77 -87.73 -55.96 17.81
CA ALA A 77 -86.57 -56.04 16.94
C ALA A 77 -86.30 -54.71 16.22
N GLU A 78 -87.31 -54.06 15.66
CA GLU A 78 -87.19 -52.73 15.04
C GLU A 78 -86.74 -51.67 16.03
N ARG A 79 -87.30 -51.67 17.24
CA ARG A 79 -86.89 -50.75 18.32
C ARG A 79 -85.45 -51.00 18.76
N ASN A 80 -85.03 -52.26 18.83
CA ASN A 80 -83.65 -52.61 19.15
C ASN A 80 -82.69 -52.18 18.02
N VAL A 81 -83.07 -52.33 16.75
CA VAL A 81 -82.28 -51.85 15.61
C VAL A 81 -82.17 -50.32 15.64
N GLN A 82 -83.28 -49.60 15.86
CA GLN A 82 -83.27 -48.13 15.97
C GLN A 82 -82.42 -47.65 17.16
N LYS A 83 -82.54 -48.30 18.32
CA LYS A 83 -81.74 -47.99 19.50
C LYS A 83 -80.25 -48.23 19.23
N GLN A 84 -79.90 -49.36 18.62
CA GLN A 84 -78.51 -49.65 18.23
C GLN A 84 -77.99 -48.65 17.18
N ALA A 85 -78.81 -48.22 16.22
CA ALA A 85 -78.45 -47.22 15.23
C ALA A 85 -78.22 -45.84 15.88
N ALA A 86 -79.10 -45.42 16.80
CA ALA A 86 -78.97 -44.17 17.54
C ALA A 86 -77.74 -44.18 18.47
N GLU A 87 -77.47 -45.30 19.15
CA GLU A 87 -76.28 -45.47 19.98
C GLU A 87 -74.99 -45.43 19.15
N ARG A 88 -74.99 -46.01 17.93
CA ARG A 88 -73.86 -45.89 17.00
C ARG A 88 -73.66 -44.44 16.55
N SER A 89 -74.70 -43.76 16.07
CA SER A 89 -74.58 -42.37 15.64
C SER A 89 -74.16 -41.43 16.77
N ALA A 90 -74.62 -41.66 18.01
CA ALA A 90 -74.22 -40.87 19.16
C ALA A 90 -72.74 -41.10 19.53
N LYS A 91 -72.26 -42.35 19.42
CA LYS A 91 -70.84 -42.67 19.58
C LYS A 91 -70.00 -42.02 18.48
N ASP A 92 -70.42 -42.10 17.22
CA ASP A 92 -69.71 -41.49 16.08
C ASP A 92 -69.61 -39.97 16.24
N VAL A 93 -70.70 -39.29 16.64
CA VAL A 93 -70.68 -37.85 16.92
C VAL A 93 -69.77 -37.51 18.09
N ALA A 94 -69.78 -38.31 19.16
CA ALA A 94 -68.91 -38.10 20.32
C ALA A 94 -67.43 -38.34 19.98
N GLU A 95 -67.12 -39.34 19.15
CA GLU A 95 -65.76 -39.58 18.65
C GLU A 95 -65.29 -38.44 17.74
N ASN A 96 -66.14 -37.99 16.80
CA ASN A 96 -65.83 -36.85 15.93
C ASN A 96 -65.60 -35.56 16.73
N ALA A 97 -66.38 -35.31 17.79
CA ALA A 97 -66.19 -34.14 18.64
C ALA A 97 -64.85 -34.19 19.42
N ARG A 98 -64.48 -35.37 19.94
CA ARG A 98 -63.18 -35.58 20.61
C ARG A 98 -62.02 -35.45 19.63
N GLU A 99 -62.18 -35.97 18.42
CA GLU A 99 -61.18 -35.83 17.37
C GLU A 99 -60.99 -34.36 16.97
N ALA A 100 -62.07 -33.60 16.79
CA ALA A 100 -62.01 -32.17 16.51
C ALA A 100 -61.35 -31.37 17.64
N GLU A 101 -61.63 -31.69 18.91
CA GLU A 101 -60.97 -31.07 20.05
C GLU A 101 -59.47 -31.41 20.10
N ARG A 102 -59.11 -32.67 19.84
CA ARG A 102 -57.70 -33.10 19.75
C ARG A 102 -56.95 -32.36 18.64
N LEU A 103 -57.57 -32.22 17.46
CA LEU A 103 -57.01 -31.47 16.33
C LEU A 103 -56.84 -29.98 16.67
N ARG A 104 -57.81 -29.38 17.36
CA ARG A 104 -57.72 -27.98 17.80
C ARG A 104 -56.59 -27.76 18.79
N LEU A 105 -56.43 -28.65 19.77
CA LEU A 105 -55.33 -28.58 20.74
C LEU A 105 -53.98 -28.83 20.07
N ALA A 106 -53.91 -29.77 19.13
CA ALA A 106 -52.71 -30.01 18.33
C ALA A 106 -52.33 -28.77 17.50
N ALA A 107 -53.29 -28.12 16.85
CA ALA A 107 -53.06 -26.89 16.07
C ALA A 107 -52.58 -25.72 16.95
N ILE A 108 -53.11 -25.56 18.17
CA ILE A 108 -52.64 -24.54 19.11
C ILE A 108 -51.21 -24.86 19.58
N ALA A 109 -50.92 -26.12 19.90
CA ALA A 109 -49.59 -26.54 20.32
C ALA A 109 -48.55 -26.37 19.20
N GLU A 110 -48.93 -26.67 17.95
CA GLU A 110 -48.10 -26.44 16.77
C GLU A 110 -47.83 -24.95 16.56
N ALA A 111 -48.87 -24.10 16.61
CA ALA A 111 -48.70 -22.65 16.50
C ALA A 111 -47.84 -22.05 17.62
N GLN A 112 -47.94 -22.58 18.85
CA GLN A 112 -47.06 -22.17 19.95
C GLN A 112 -45.62 -22.60 19.72
N ALA A 113 -45.39 -23.84 19.27
CA ALA A 113 -44.06 -24.34 18.96
C ALA A 113 -43.39 -23.56 17.81
N GLU A 114 -44.17 -23.17 16.78
CA GLU A 114 -43.70 -22.29 15.71
C GLU A 114 -43.32 -20.91 16.24
N ALA A 115 -44.16 -20.29 17.08
CA ALA A 115 -43.88 -18.99 17.67
C ALA A 115 -42.62 -19.00 18.57
N ASP A 116 -42.43 -20.05 19.38
CA ASP A 116 -41.24 -20.21 20.22
C ASP A 116 -39.97 -20.38 19.37
N LEU A 117 -40.05 -21.15 18.27
CA LEU A 117 -38.94 -21.33 17.34
C LEU A 117 -38.59 -20.02 16.61
N GLU A 118 -39.59 -19.23 16.22
CA GLU A 118 -39.39 -17.90 15.63
C GLU A 118 -38.75 -16.93 16.63
N ALA A 119 -39.19 -16.93 17.89
CA ALA A 119 -38.61 -16.12 18.94
C ALA A 119 -37.13 -16.49 19.17
N GLN A 120 -36.79 -17.78 19.27
CA GLN A 120 -35.41 -18.25 19.40
C GLN A 120 -34.55 -17.81 18.21
N ARG A 121 -35.06 -17.95 16.98
CA ARG A 121 -34.34 -17.50 15.77
C ARG A 121 -34.08 -16.00 15.78
N ALA A 122 -35.05 -15.20 16.23
CA ALA A 122 -34.92 -13.75 16.34
C ALA A 122 -33.90 -13.35 17.42
N GLU A 123 -33.88 -14.04 18.56
CA GLU A 123 -32.88 -13.85 19.62
C GLU A 123 -31.47 -14.20 19.13
N ASP A 124 -31.29 -15.37 18.50
CA ASP A 124 -30.02 -15.80 17.91
C ASP A 124 -29.52 -14.81 16.85
N GLU A 125 -30.41 -14.30 15.99
CA GLU A 125 -30.06 -13.29 15.00
C GLU A 125 -29.68 -11.95 15.65
N ALA A 126 -30.40 -11.52 16.69
CA ALA A 126 -30.07 -10.32 17.43
C ALA A 126 -28.72 -10.45 18.16
N GLU A 127 -28.41 -11.61 18.73
CA GLU A 127 -27.12 -11.89 19.36
C GLU A 127 -25.98 -11.90 18.33
N ARG A 128 -26.16 -12.57 17.17
CA ARG A 128 -25.19 -12.53 16.07
C ARG A 128 -24.88 -11.09 15.64
N ARG A 129 -25.92 -10.27 15.42
CA ARG A 129 -25.76 -8.84 15.07
C ARG A 129 -25.04 -8.04 16.15
N ARG A 130 -25.20 -8.37 17.44
CA ARG A 130 -24.46 -7.71 18.54
C ARG A 130 -22.98 -8.09 18.50
N ARG A 131 -22.67 -9.38 18.32
CA ARG A 131 -21.30 -9.88 18.20
C ARG A 131 -20.58 -9.27 17.00
N GLU A 132 -21.21 -9.25 15.82
CA GLU A 132 -20.67 -8.62 14.61
C GLU A 132 -20.37 -7.12 14.81
N ARG A 133 -21.23 -6.38 15.50
CA ARG A 133 -20.99 -4.96 15.82
C ARG A 133 -19.87 -4.75 16.85
N GLU A 134 -19.69 -5.68 17.76
CA GLU A 134 -18.60 -5.62 18.74
C GLU A 134 -17.26 -5.97 18.08
N GLU A 135 -17.23 -7.03 17.28
CA GLU A 135 -16.07 -7.41 16.46
C GLU A 135 -15.70 -6.29 15.48
N GLY A 136 -16.68 -5.66 14.83
CA GLY A 136 -16.44 -4.50 13.96
C GLY A 136 -15.80 -3.32 14.70
N ARG A 137 -16.29 -2.99 15.90
CA ARG A 137 -15.70 -1.93 16.75
C ARG A 137 -14.29 -2.28 17.21
N LEU A 138 -14.03 -3.54 17.56
CA LEU A 138 -12.68 -4.00 17.95
C LEU A 138 -11.71 -3.99 16.76
N ALA A 139 -12.17 -4.38 15.57
CA ALA A 139 -11.38 -4.33 14.35
C ALA A 139 -11.03 -2.89 13.97
N GLU A 140 -11.99 -1.96 14.03
CA GLU A 140 -11.77 -0.54 13.79
C GLU A 140 -10.78 0.06 14.82
N ALA A 141 -10.95 -0.25 16.11
CA ALA A 141 -10.01 0.18 17.14
C ALA A 141 -8.59 -0.36 16.94
N ARG A 142 -8.46 -1.63 16.50
CA ARG A 142 -7.16 -2.24 16.17
C ARG A 142 -6.51 -1.56 14.97
N MET A 143 -7.28 -1.26 13.92
CA MET A 143 -6.78 -0.53 12.75
C MET A 143 -6.31 0.87 13.13
N ALA A 144 -7.11 1.62 13.89
CA ALA A 144 -6.72 2.94 14.36
C ALA A 144 -5.44 2.92 15.21
N GLN A 145 -5.24 1.86 16.01
CA GLN A 145 -4.00 1.68 16.78
C GLN A 145 -2.79 1.39 15.88
N ILE A 146 -2.96 0.60 14.81
CA ILE A 146 -1.90 0.34 13.82
C ILE A 146 -1.54 1.64 13.11
N ASP A 147 -2.54 2.41 12.65
CA ASP A 147 -2.32 3.69 11.98
C ASP A 147 -1.58 4.69 12.87
N GLN A 148 -1.90 4.75 14.17
CA GLN A 148 -1.18 5.57 15.14
C GLN A 148 0.28 5.13 15.29
N MET A 149 0.52 3.83 15.43
CA MET A 149 1.88 3.29 15.55
C MET A 149 2.70 3.55 14.28
N GLU A 150 2.09 3.44 13.10
CA GLU A 150 2.74 3.77 11.85
C GLU A 150 3.03 5.26 11.72
N ALA A 151 2.11 6.13 12.14
CA ALA A 151 2.31 7.57 12.18
C ALA A 151 3.45 7.96 13.13
N ASP A 152 3.52 7.36 14.32
CA ASP A 152 4.59 7.57 15.28
C ASP A 152 5.95 7.11 14.71
N ARG A 153 5.99 5.94 14.08
CA ARG A 153 7.19 5.43 13.39
C ARG A 153 7.65 6.36 12.27
N GLN A 154 6.71 6.89 11.48
CA GLN A 154 7.02 7.85 10.42
C GLN A 154 7.54 9.18 11.00
N ALA A 155 6.95 9.66 12.09
CA ALA A 155 7.39 10.87 12.76
C ALA A 155 8.80 10.72 13.36
N GLU A 156 9.12 9.57 13.96
CA GLU A 156 10.46 9.27 14.47
C GLU A 156 11.50 9.23 13.34
N LEU A 157 11.18 8.56 12.23
CA LEU A 157 12.06 8.52 11.06
C LEU A 157 12.28 9.92 10.45
N ALA A 158 11.21 10.72 10.33
CA ALA A 158 11.30 12.09 9.82
C ALA A 158 12.13 12.99 10.75
N ALA A 159 11.99 12.84 12.08
CA ALA A 159 12.79 13.57 13.05
C ALA A 159 14.28 13.18 12.98
N ALA A 160 14.58 11.89 12.81
CA ALA A 160 15.95 11.41 12.63
C ALA A 160 16.57 11.93 11.32
N GLU A 161 15.81 11.96 10.23
CA GLU A 161 16.26 12.53 8.95
C GLU A 161 16.51 14.04 9.07
N ALA A 162 15.61 14.78 9.73
CA ALA A 162 15.78 16.21 9.96
C ALA A 162 17.05 16.51 10.78
N SER A 163 17.32 15.74 11.83
CA SER A 163 18.55 15.85 12.62
C SER A 163 19.79 15.58 11.78
N ARG A 164 19.76 14.55 10.93
CA ARG A 164 20.88 14.23 10.02
C ARG A 164 21.12 15.36 9.00
N LEU A 165 20.07 15.97 8.47
CA LEU A 165 20.18 17.09 7.53
C LEU A 165 20.77 18.34 8.21
N ASP A 166 20.38 18.62 9.45
CA ASP A 166 20.96 19.71 10.24
C ASP A 166 22.46 19.48 10.52
N GLU A 167 22.86 18.25 10.88
CA GLU A 167 24.27 17.88 11.04
C GLU A 167 25.06 18.05 9.72
N ILE A 168 24.48 17.68 8.58
CA ILE A 168 25.12 17.89 7.26
C ILE A 168 25.25 19.37 6.95
N GLN A 169 24.21 20.16 7.23
CA GLN A 169 24.21 21.59 6.94
C GLN A 169 25.21 22.34 7.82
N THR A 170 25.23 22.05 9.12
CA THR A 170 26.22 22.61 10.05
C THR A 170 27.64 22.21 9.69
N ALA A 171 27.87 20.97 9.23
CA ALA A 171 29.19 20.54 8.73
C ALA A 171 29.60 21.31 7.45
N ARG A 172 28.67 21.51 6.51
CA ARG A 172 28.91 22.32 5.30
C ARG A 172 29.22 23.78 5.63
N ASP A 173 28.46 24.38 6.54
CA ASP A 173 28.66 25.76 6.97
C ASP A 173 30.01 25.92 7.70
N ALA A 174 30.37 24.94 8.55
CA ALA A 174 31.68 24.90 9.19
C ALA A 174 32.82 24.76 8.17
N GLU A 175 32.68 23.90 7.17
CA GLU A 175 33.66 23.75 6.08
C GLU A 175 33.78 25.03 5.26
N ALA A 176 32.66 25.70 4.95
CA ALA A 176 32.65 26.97 4.23
C ALA A 176 33.37 28.07 5.03
N ILE A 177 33.11 28.16 6.35
CA ILE A 177 33.81 29.10 7.24
C ILE A 177 35.31 28.77 7.28
N GLN A 178 35.68 27.49 7.42
CA GLN A 178 37.07 27.08 7.44
C GLN A 178 37.79 27.40 6.13
N SER A 179 37.13 27.15 4.99
CA SER A 179 37.65 27.48 3.67
C SER A 179 37.89 28.99 3.52
N LYS A 180 36.90 29.83 3.90
CA LYS A 180 37.03 31.29 3.90
C LYS A 180 38.17 31.77 4.80
N GLN A 181 38.28 31.24 6.02
CA GLN A 181 39.37 31.58 6.94
C GLN A 181 40.74 31.17 6.40
N ALA A 182 40.84 29.98 5.78
CA ALA A 182 42.06 29.50 5.17
C ALA A 182 42.49 30.37 3.97
N ALA A 183 41.54 30.78 3.13
CA ALA A 183 41.78 31.70 2.02
C ALA A 183 42.26 33.06 2.53
N GLN A 184 41.59 33.64 3.54
CA GLN A 184 42.02 34.90 4.17
C GLN A 184 43.42 34.81 4.77
N ALA A 185 43.75 33.70 5.44
CA ALA A 185 45.08 33.47 5.99
C ALA A 185 46.15 33.34 4.90
N ALA A 186 45.83 32.68 3.78
CA ALA A 186 46.72 32.55 2.62
C ALA A 186 46.97 33.91 1.97
N MET A 187 45.92 34.72 1.74
CA MET A 187 46.05 36.09 1.22
C MET A 187 46.90 36.97 2.14
N LYS A 188 46.70 36.88 3.46
CA LYS A 188 47.51 37.62 4.43
C LYS A 188 48.98 37.22 4.41
N ASP A 189 49.29 35.92 4.29
CA ASP A 189 50.67 35.46 4.15
C ASP A 189 51.28 35.86 2.79
N LEU A 190 50.49 35.89 1.72
CA LEU A 190 50.94 36.43 0.43
C LEU A 190 51.31 37.91 0.56
N GLN A 191 50.40 38.74 1.09
CA GLN A 191 50.63 40.17 1.24
C GLN A 191 51.90 40.44 2.06
N ALA A 192 52.07 39.73 3.18
CA ALA A 192 53.27 39.86 4.00
C ALA A 192 54.57 39.45 3.28
N ARG A 193 54.51 38.53 2.31
CA ARG A 193 55.65 38.18 1.47
C ARG A 193 55.91 39.25 0.41
N LEU A 194 54.86 39.70 -0.28
CA LEU A 194 54.94 40.76 -1.28
C LEU A 194 55.52 42.04 -0.67
N ASP A 195 55.02 42.47 0.49
CA ASP A 195 55.52 43.64 1.22
C ASP A 195 57.00 43.48 1.63
N ARG A 196 57.41 42.27 2.02
CA ARG A 196 58.81 41.98 2.42
C ARG A 196 59.76 42.09 1.24
N GLU A 197 59.36 41.59 0.07
CA GLU A 197 60.19 41.64 -1.14
C GLU A 197 60.03 42.97 -1.91
N GLY A 198 59.12 43.85 -1.48
CA GLY A 198 58.87 45.15 -2.12
C GLY A 198 58.13 45.07 -3.46
N ALA A 199 57.27 44.06 -3.61
CA ALA A 199 56.49 43.85 -4.83
C ALA A 199 55.48 44.97 -5.06
N ARG A 200 55.21 45.28 -6.32
CA ARG A 200 54.17 46.20 -6.76
C ARG A 200 52.85 45.46 -6.93
N SER A 201 51.75 46.16 -6.63
CA SER A 201 50.39 45.69 -6.84
C SER A 201 49.73 46.48 -7.97
N SER A 202 48.77 45.83 -8.64
CA SER A 202 47.97 46.47 -9.69
C SER A 202 46.65 45.74 -9.91
N ASP A 203 45.88 46.22 -10.89
CA ASP A 203 44.59 45.69 -11.33
C ASP A 203 44.68 44.28 -11.94
N VAL A 204 45.77 43.99 -12.66
CA VAL A 204 46.12 42.64 -13.09
C VAL A 204 47.45 42.23 -12.46
N GLN A 205 47.41 41.19 -11.64
CA GLN A 205 48.56 40.68 -10.89
C GLN A 205 48.48 39.16 -10.76
N VAL A 206 49.62 38.50 -10.90
CA VAL A 206 49.76 37.06 -10.67
C VAL A 206 50.92 36.85 -9.72
N SER A 207 50.65 36.23 -8.57
CA SER A 207 51.67 35.94 -7.58
C SER A 207 51.76 34.43 -7.32
N LEU A 208 52.98 33.91 -7.29
CA LEU A 208 53.30 32.52 -6.98
C LEU A 208 53.99 32.49 -5.61
N MET A 209 53.57 31.62 -4.70
CA MET A 209 54.25 31.43 -3.42
C MET A 209 54.38 29.96 -3.03
N TRP A 210 55.47 29.62 -2.34
CA TRP A 210 55.73 28.26 -1.87
C TRP A 210 56.52 28.24 -0.56
N ASN A 211 56.72 27.05 0.03
CA ASN A 211 57.20 26.87 1.39
C ASN A 211 58.46 25.99 1.51
N ASN A 212 59.41 26.15 0.59
CA ASN A 212 60.71 25.48 0.66
C ASN A 212 61.81 26.31 -0.03
N PHE A 213 62.99 25.71 -0.17
CA PHE A 213 64.16 26.31 -0.80
C PHE A 213 64.31 25.99 -2.29
N ASN A 214 63.35 25.28 -2.90
CA ASN A 214 63.43 24.98 -4.33
C ASN A 214 63.15 26.25 -5.15
N ASP A 215 63.59 26.21 -6.40
CA ASP A 215 63.45 27.25 -7.40
C ASP A 215 62.21 26.93 -8.24
N LEU A 216 61.16 27.71 -8.09
CA LEU A 216 59.96 27.62 -8.92
C LEU A 216 59.85 28.89 -9.73
N ASP A 217 59.75 28.75 -11.05
CA ASP A 217 59.63 29.88 -11.97
C ASP A 217 58.17 30.04 -12.40
N LEU A 218 57.70 31.28 -12.34
CA LEU A 218 56.44 31.75 -12.89
C LEU A 218 56.61 32.11 -14.37
N HIS A 219 55.78 31.50 -15.21
CA HIS A 219 55.73 31.76 -16.63
C HIS A 219 54.32 32.23 -17.01
N ILE A 220 54.20 33.42 -17.61
CA ILE A 220 52.91 33.91 -18.08
C ILE A 220 52.96 34.15 -19.58
N VAL A 221 52.02 33.55 -20.30
CA VAL A 221 51.84 33.79 -21.74
C VAL A 221 50.77 34.87 -21.90
N CYS A 222 51.17 36.01 -22.46
CA CYS A 222 50.29 37.10 -22.83
C CYS A 222 49.40 36.73 -24.04
N PRO A 223 48.27 37.43 -24.26
CA PRO A 223 47.41 37.22 -25.43
C PRO A 223 48.15 37.34 -26.78
N SER A 224 49.23 38.12 -26.84
CA SER A 224 50.12 38.24 -28.00
C SER A 224 50.96 36.98 -28.29
N GLY A 225 50.98 36.02 -27.37
CA GLY A 225 51.85 34.83 -27.39
C GLY A 225 53.22 35.04 -26.73
N GLU A 226 53.55 36.27 -26.32
CA GLU A 226 54.81 36.57 -25.63
C GLU A 226 54.82 36.00 -24.21
N ARG A 227 55.99 35.53 -23.75
CA ARG A 227 56.13 34.89 -22.43
C ARG A 227 56.93 35.78 -21.47
N ILE A 228 56.36 36.05 -20.30
CA ILE A 228 57.04 36.66 -19.15
C ILE A 228 57.60 35.54 -18.29
N HIS A 229 58.88 35.62 -17.94
CA HIS A 229 59.55 34.68 -17.03
C HIS A 229 60.90 35.27 -16.55
N GLY A 230 61.63 34.60 -15.67
CA GLY A 230 62.91 35.10 -15.12
C GLY A 230 63.96 35.55 -16.15
N GLY A 231 63.94 34.99 -17.36
CA GLY A 231 64.81 35.38 -18.48
C GLY A 231 64.26 36.50 -19.38
N ASN A 232 62.96 36.78 -19.32
CA ASN A 232 62.28 37.87 -20.01
C ASN A 232 61.33 38.59 -19.04
N LYS A 233 61.91 39.44 -18.18
CA LYS A 233 61.18 40.04 -17.05
C LYS A 233 60.21 41.14 -17.47
N ILE A 234 60.49 41.85 -18.56
CA ILE A 234 59.64 42.93 -19.08
C ILE A 234 59.16 42.51 -20.46
N SER A 235 57.85 42.30 -20.59
CA SER A 235 57.23 41.91 -21.85
C SER A 235 56.68 43.11 -22.61
N LYS A 236 56.53 43.00 -23.93
CA LYS A 236 55.91 44.05 -24.76
C LYS A 236 54.43 44.23 -24.46
N CYS A 237 53.78 43.24 -23.83
CA CYS A 237 52.43 43.38 -23.27
C CYS A 237 52.39 44.26 -21.99
N GLY A 238 53.51 44.84 -21.55
CA GLY A 238 53.56 45.76 -20.41
C GLY A 238 53.63 45.07 -19.04
N GLY A 239 53.65 43.74 -19.00
CA GLY A 239 53.82 42.98 -17.76
C GLY A 239 55.28 42.93 -17.32
N GLU A 240 55.50 43.07 -16.02
CA GLU A 240 56.81 43.08 -15.37
C GLU A 240 56.87 42.03 -14.26
N LEU A 241 57.86 41.12 -14.33
CA LEU A 241 58.25 40.24 -13.22
C LEU A 241 59.17 41.03 -12.28
N ASP A 242 58.59 41.59 -11.23
CA ASP A 242 59.28 42.47 -10.28
C ASP A 242 59.94 41.72 -9.12
N VAL A 243 59.35 40.59 -8.72
CA VAL A 243 59.93 39.71 -7.69
C VAL A 243 60.17 38.32 -8.28
N ASP A 244 61.41 37.88 -8.16
CA ASP A 244 61.95 36.59 -8.61
C ASP A 244 62.75 36.02 -7.43
N ALA A 245 62.39 34.82 -6.98
CA ALA A 245 62.84 34.29 -5.71
C ALA A 245 63.43 32.89 -5.83
N ASN A 246 64.46 32.64 -5.03
CA ASN A 246 65.12 31.35 -4.89
C ASN A 246 65.99 30.85 -6.07
N VAL A 247 66.34 31.72 -7.05
CA VAL A 247 67.46 31.49 -7.99
C VAL A 247 68.72 30.98 -7.25
N ARG A 248 68.97 31.57 -6.08
CA ARG A 248 69.78 31.00 -5.01
C ARG A 248 68.88 30.69 -3.82
N PRO A 249 69.10 29.59 -3.08
CA PRO A 249 68.16 29.12 -2.07
C PRO A 249 68.22 29.98 -0.79
N GLU A 250 67.66 31.18 -0.83
CA GLU A 250 67.80 32.23 0.19
C GLU A 250 66.62 32.23 1.17
N SER A 251 65.40 31.99 0.68
CA SER A 251 64.17 32.03 1.49
C SER A 251 63.48 30.67 1.60
N LYS A 252 62.82 30.45 2.75
CA LYS A 252 61.90 29.32 2.97
C LYS A 252 60.44 29.67 2.67
N LYS A 253 60.16 30.97 2.54
CA LYS A 253 58.85 31.53 2.18
C LYS A 253 58.98 32.41 0.93
N PRO A 254 59.49 31.86 -0.18
CA PRO A 254 59.64 32.60 -1.44
C PRO A 254 58.29 33.02 -2.02
N VAL A 255 58.34 34.04 -2.86
CA VAL A 255 57.24 34.58 -3.65
C VAL A 255 57.81 35.09 -4.99
N GLU A 256 57.10 34.85 -6.09
CA GLU A 256 57.31 35.54 -7.36
C GLU A 256 56.06 36.34 -7.70
N ASN A 257 56.25 37.46 -8.38
CA ASN A 257 55.16 38.36 -8.71
C ASN A 257 55.33 38.93 -10.11
N VAL A 258 54.25 38.87 -10.90
CA VAL A 258 54.13 39.60 -12.15
C VAL A 258 52.95 40.55 -12.02
N TYR A 259 53.18 41.81 -12.37
CA TYR A 259 52.13 42.83 -12.39
C TYR A 259 52.14 43.57 -13.72
N TRP A 260 50.98 44.13 -14.08
CA TRP A 260 50.85 45.09 -15.16
C TRP A 260 50.47 46.43 -14.55
N PRO A 261 51.16 47.55 -14.83
CA PRO A 261 50.73 48.87 -14.36
C PRO A 261 49.25 49.13 -14.65
N GLU A 262 48.57 49.87 -13.77
CA GLU A 262 47.11 50.03 -13.82
C GLU A 262 46.61 50.42 -15.22
N GLY A 263 45.69 49.64 -15.77
CA GLY A 263 45.11 49.92 -17.09
C GLY A 263 46.04 49.67 -18.29
N THR A 264 47.19 49.03 -18.10
CA THR A 264 48.12 48.71 -19.20
C THR A 264 48.01 47.28 -19.71
N ALA A 265 47.47 46.36 -18.91
CA ALA A 265 47.29 44.96 -19.29
C ALA A 265 46.44 44.83 -20.58
N PRO A 266 46.92 44.19 -21.65
CA PRO A 266 46.10 43.93 -22.84
C PRO A 266 44.89 43.07 -22.54
N ALA A 267 43.80 43.27 -23.28
CA ALA A 267 42.64 42.40 -23.18
C ALA A 267 42.89 41.04 -23.83
N GLY A 268 42.23 40.01 -23.33
CA GLY A 268 42.25 38.65 -23.88
C GLY A 268 42.79 37.61 -22.91
N LYS A 269 43.13 36.44 -23.46
CA LYS A 269 43.45 35.23 -22.72
C LYS A 269 44.90 35.18 -22.27
N TYR A 270 45.12 35.04 -20.96
CA TYR A 270 46.42 34.83 -20.34
C TYR A 270 46.52 33.39 -19.84
N GLN A 271 47.70 32.81 -19.94
CA GLN A 271 47.96 31.46 -19.44
C GLN A 271 49.10 31.49 -18.42
N VAL A 272 48.84 30.95 -17.24
CA VAL A 272 49.79 30.92 -16.13
C VAL A 272 50.36 29.52 -15.99
N TYR A 273 51.67 29.44 -16.08
CA TYR A 273 52.42 28.21 -15.93
C TYR A 273 53.42 28.31 -14.78
N VAL A 274 53.68 27.19 -14.14
CA VAL A 274 54.70 27.06 -13.09
C VAL A 274 55.68 25.96 -13.48
N HIS A 275 56.97 26.24 -13.31
CA HIS A 275 58.04 25.33 -13.66
C HIS A 275 58.96 25.07 -12.47
N HIS A 276 59.30 23.80 -12.21
CA HIS A 276 60.28 23.44 -11.19
C HIS A 276 61.69 23.49 -11.76
N TYR A 277 62.22 24.71 -11.89
CA TYR A 277 63.48 24.97 -12.57
C TYR A 277 64.65 24.26 -11.90
N LYS A 278 64.73 24.31 -10.57
CA LYS A 278 65.87 23.74 -9.85
C LYS A 278 65.53 23.24 -8.46
N LYS A 279 65.93 21.99 -8.21
CA LYS A 279 65.98 21.41 -6.86
C LYS A 279 67.28 21.77 -6.17
N HIS A 280 67.20 22.54 -5.09
CA HIS A 280 68.37 22.92 -4.30
C HIS A 280 68.72 21.84 -3.26
N LYS A 281 70.01 21.57 -3.05
CA LYS A 281 70.50 20.58 -2.06
C LYS A 281 70.53 21.15 -0.64
N LYS A 282 69.38 21.60 -0.12
CA LYS A 282 69.24 22.11 1.27
C LYS A 282 68.32 21.21 2.11
N ARG A 283 68.56 21.18 3.42
CA ARG A 283 67.60 20.59 4.36
C ARG A 283 66.26 21.32 4.23
N ARG A 284 65.18 20.57 4.07
CA ARG A 284 63.80 21.05 3.83
C ARG A 284 63.49 21.49 2.38
N ALA A 285 64.35 21.22 1.41
CA ALA A 285 64.02 21.25 -0.01
C ALA A 285 63.22 19.98 -0.41
N LYS A 286 62.03 19.82 0.19
CA LYS A 286 61.15 18.68 -0.09
C LYS A 286 60.67 18.73 -1.53
N ASP A 287 60.49 17.55 -2.11
CA ASP A 287 60.08 17.33 -3.49
C ASP A 287 59.04 16.20 -3.44
N PRO A 288 57.81 16.38 -3.95
CA PRO A 288 57.30 17.54 -4.70
C PRO A 288 57.19 18.83 -3.87
N THR A 289 57.35 19.97 -4.54
CA THR A 289 57.13 21.31 -3.96
C THR A 289 55.65 21.67 -4.07
N LYS A 290 54.98 21.90 -2.95
CA LYS A 290 53.63 22.48 -2.92
C LYS A 290 53.72 24.00 -3.11
N PHE A 291 52.88 24.54 -3.97
CA PHE A 291 52.83 25.98 -4.28
C PHE A 291 51.38 26.46 -4.40
N GLN A 292 51.22 27.77 -4.33
CA GLN A 292 49.94 28.46 -4.48
C GLN A 292 50.12 29.60 -5.47
N VAL A 293 49.21 29.70 -6.44
CA VAL A 293 49.13 30.81 -7.39
C VAL A 293 47.88 31.60 -7.08
N ILE A 294 48.04 32.90 -6.92
CA ILE A 294 46.96 33.84 -6.68
C ILE A 294 46.90 34.78 -7.88
N ILE A 295 45.76 34.82 -8.55
CA ILE A 295 45.51 35.64 -9.73
C ILE A 295 44.49 36.70 -9.34
N ASN A 296 44.94 37.94 -9.34
CA ASN A 296 44.06 39.09 -9.34
C ASN A 296 43.88 39.52 -10.80
N SER A 297 42.76 39.10 -11.38
CA SER A 297 42.26 39.64 -12.64
C SER A 297 40.91 40.26 -12.31
N LEU A 298 40.65 41.50 -12.70
CA LEU A 298 39.39 42.28 -12.49
C LEU A 298 38.08 41.63 -13.01
N ASN A 299 37.99 40.31 -13.01
CA ASN A 299 36.78 39.52 -13.02
C ASN A 299 36.27 39.58 -11.55
N ASP A 300 35.00 39.53 -11.16
CA ASP A 300 33.79 39.09 -11.84
C ASP A 300 32.59 40.00 -11.53
N GLU A 301 31.57 39.86 -12.37
CA GLU A 301 30.26 40.51 -12.28
C GLU A 301 29.30 39.83 -11.29
N ASP A 302 29.77 38.85 -10.50
CA ASP A 302 28.90 37.97 -9.69
C ASP A 302 29.04 38.15 -8.17
N ASN A 303 29.92 39.03 -7.66
CA ASN A 303 30.26 39.03 -6.23
C ASN A 303 30.53 40.43 -5.64
N ASP A 304 29.48 41.16 -5.29
CA ASP A 304 29.41 42.25 -4.27
C ASP A 304 30.57 43.27 -4.21
N GLY A 305 31.28 43.51 -5.31
CA GLY A 305 32.40 44.45 -5.38
C GLY A 305 33.71 44.01 -4.72
N VAL A 306 33.92 42.71 -4.50
CA VAL A 306 35.20 42.15 -4.08
C VAL A 306 35.99 41.70 -5.32
N PRO A 307 37.28 42.07 -5.50
CA PRO A 307 38.08 41.57 -6.61
C PRO A 307 38.05 40.03 -6.63
N ASP A 308 37.73 39.41 -7.77
CA ASP A 308 37.77 37.95 -7.87
C ASP A 308 39.22 37.51 -7.89
N VAL A 309 39.68 37.10 -6.72
CA VAL A 309 41.02 36.59 -6.53
C VAL A 309 40.95 35.08 -6.66
N MET A 310 41.34 34.57 -7.82
CA MET A 310 41.40 33.13 -8.05
C MET A 310 42.64 32.53 -7.37
N GLU A 311 42.41 31.55 -6.48
CA GLU A 311 43.47 30.82 -5.79
C GLU A 311 43.60 29.39 -6.35
N TYR A 312 44.80 29.03 -6.79
CA TYR A 312 45.14 27.69 -7.28
C TYR A 312 46.20 27.04 -6.39
N LYS A 313 45.94 25.83 -5.90
CA LYS A 313 46.85 25.05 -5.06
C LYS A 313 47.29 23.80 -5.81
N ALA A 314 48.60 23.61 -5.98
CA ALA A 314 49.14 22.46 -6.69
C ALA A 314 50.51 22.05 -6.13
N SER A 315 51.06 20.97 -6.67
CA SER A 315 52.42 20.52 -6.36
C SER A 315 53.15 20.04 -7.60
N LEU A 316 54.42 20.40 -7.72
CA LEU A 316 55.27 20.06 -8.87
C LEU A 316 56.56 19.41 -8.37
N SER A 317 57.02 18.38 -9.07
CA SER A 317 58.30 17.72 -8.80
C SER A 317 59.39 18.22 -9.73
N HIS A 318 60.65 18.08 -9.33
CA HIS A 318 61.76 18.41 -10.22
C HIS A 318 61.82 17.42 -11.40
N GLY A 319 61.83 17.96 -12.63
CA GLY A 319 61.82 17.18 -13.87
C GLY A 319 60.43 16.98 -14.47
N ASP A 320 59.37 17.36 -13.76
CA ASP A 320 58.02 17.42 -14.35
C ASP A 320 57.98 18.49 -15.46
N PRO A 321 57.16 18.29 -16.52
CA PRO A 321 56.96 19.32 -17.52
C PRO A 321 56.36 20.58 -16.90
N ILE A 322 56.58 21.72 -17.56
CA ILE A 322 56.00 23.01 -17.17
C ILE A 322 54.48 22.85 -17.06
N MET A 323 53.93 23.09 -15.86
CA MET A 323 52.52 22.85 -15.55
C MET A 323 51.71 24.10 -15.87
N LEU A 324 50.66 23.96 -16.69
CA LEU A 324 49.61 24.98 -16.81
C LEU A 324 48.77 24.94 -15.53
N VAL A 325 48.77 26.04 -14.77
CA VAL A 325 48.04 26.13 -13.51
C VAL A 325 46.65 26.73 -13.73
N ALA A 326 46.60 27.79 -14.53
CA ALA A 326 45.38 28.55 -14.74
C ALA A 326 45.38 29.23 -16.10
N THR A 327 44.19 29.56 -16.56
CA THR A 327 43.96 30.44 -17.69
C THR A 327 42.88 31.42 -17.29
N PHE A 328 43.14 32.71 -17.46
CA PHE A 328 42.20 33.77 -17.14
C PHE A 328 42.08 34.73 -18.31
N GLU A 329 40.96 35.44 -18.39
CA GLU A 329 40.70 36.44 -19.40
C GLU A 329 40.68 37.83 -18.77
N VAL A 330 41.33 38.79 -19.43
CA VAL A 330 41.31 40.19 -19.01
C VAL A 330 40.35 40.96 -19.92
N PRO A 331 39.33 41.63 -19.37
CA PRO A 331 38.37 42.41 -20.13
C PRO A 331 39.00 43.65 -20.77
N THR A 332 38.31 44.22 -21.74
CA THR A 332 38.75 45.43 -22.43
C THR A 332 38.88 46.62 -21.49
N MET A 333 39.68 47.62 -21.87
CA MET A 333 39.81 48.86 -21.09
C MET A 333 38.48 49.61 -20.90
N ALA A 334 37.57 49.51 -21.88
CA ALA A 334 36.25 50.14 -21.78
C ALA A 334 35.38 49.45 -20.73
N GLU A 335 35.37 48.11 -20.71
CA GLU A 335 34.67 47.32 -19.70
C GLU A 335 35.25 47.55 -18.31
N ARG A 336 36.59 47.55 -18.18
CA ARG A 336 37.25 47.85 -16.90
C ARG A 336 36.89 49.23 -16.35
N ARG A 337 36.86 50.26 -17.21
CA ARG A 337 36.44 51.61 -16.80
C ARG A 337 34.99 51.67 -16.36
N ARG A 338 34.08 51.02 -17.09
CA ARG A 338 32.66 50.92 -16.71
C ARG A 338 32.49 50.22 -15.37
N ARG A 339 33.21 49.11 -15.15
CA ARG A 339 33.18 48.34 -13.89
C ARG A 339 33.74 49.14 -12.72
N LYS A 340 34.89 49.81 -12.90
CA LYS A 340 35.47 50.70 -11.87
C LYS A 340 34.49 51.80 -11.47
N GLN A 341 33.85 52.43 -12.45
CA GLN A 341 32.85 53.46 -12.19
C GLN A 341 31.61 52.90 -11.46
N ALA A 342 31.09 51.75 -11.88
CA ALA A 342 29.95 51.10 -11.22
C ALA A 342 30.26 50.75 -9.75
N LEU A 343 31.46 50.27 -9.46
CA LEU A 343 31.91 50.00 -8.09
C LEU A 343 32.05 51.28 -7.25
N GLU A 344 32.62 52.33 -7.83
CA GLU A 344 32.72 53.64 -7.16
C GLU A 344 31.33 54.21 -6.85
N ASP A 345 30.37 54.08 -7.77
CA ASP A 345 28.99 54.52 -7.60
C ASP A 345 28.26 53.69 -6.52
N GLN A 346 28.43 52.37 -6.49
CA GLN A 346 27.90 51.47 -5.45
C GLN A 346 28.48 51.79 -4.07
N LEU A 347 29.80 51.98 -3.97
CA LEU A 347 30.46 52.33 -2.71
C LEU A 347 29.98 53.69 -2.20
N ALA A 348 29.75 54.64 -3.12
CA ALA A 348 29.20 55.94 -2.79
C ALA A 348 27.73 55.85 -2.35
N ALA A 349 26.92 54.96 -2.92
CA ALA A 349 25.53 54.72 -2.50
C ALA A 349 25.45 54.11 -1.09
N LEU A 350 26.26 53.08 -0.81
CA LEU A 350 26.40 52.50 0.53
C LEU A 350 26.84 53.55 1.56
N GLY A 351 27.79 54.42 1.19
CA GLY A 351 28.23 55.53 2.03
C GLY A 351 27.16 56.59 2.31
N ARG A 352 26.13 56.69 1.45
CA ARG A 352 24.98 57.59 1.62
C ARG A 352 23.81 56.95 2.39
N GLY A 353 23.87 55.65 2.68
CA GLY A 353 22.78 54.92 3.32
C GLY A 353 21.56 54.76 2.41
N GLU A 354 21.73 54.86 1.09
CA GLU A 354 20.71 54.46 0.13
C GLU A 354 20.68 52.92 0.10
N ASP A 355 19.48 52.35 0.24
CA ASP A 355 19.28 50.92 -0.05
C ASP A 355 19.72 50.69 -1.50
N VAL A 356 20.76 49.87 -1.67
CA VAL A 356 21.20 49.47 -3.00
C VAL A 356 20.10 48.55 -3.52
N ASP A 357 19.19 49.10 -4.32
CA ASP A 357 18.33 48.31 -5.19
C ASP A 357 19.25 47.51 -6.10
N VAL A 358 19.52 46.26 -5.70
CA VAL A 358 20.10 45.25 -6.56
C VAL A 358 19.02 44.99 -7.60
N GLU A 359 19.02 45.74 -8.70
CA GLU A 359 18.31 45.31 -9.90
C GLU A 359 18.86 43.92 -10.25
N PRO A 360 18.04 42.86 -10.25
CA PRO A 360 18.47 41.60 -10.82
C PRO A 360 18.60 41.83 -12.31
N LEU A 361 19.82 42.09 -12.78
CA LEU A 361 20.13 42.12 -14.20
C LEU A 361 19.66 40.79 -14.77
N ALA A 362 18.80 40.88 -15.79
CA ALA A 362 18.21 39.76 -16.48
C ALA A 362 19.26 38.68 -16.74
N THR A 363 19.02 37.50 -16.16
CA THR A 363 19.71 36.29 -16.56
C THR A 363 19.66 36.19 -18.09
N PRO A 364 20.77 35.85 -18.77
CA PRO A 364 20.67 35.43 -20.15
C PRO A 364 19.74 34.21 -20.14
N GLN A 365 18.54 34.41 -20.68
CA GLN A 365 17.56 33.36 -20.94
C GLN A 365 18.23 32.34 -21.87
N GLY A 366 18.85 31.33 -21.28
CA GLY A 366 19.56 30.28 -21.98
C GLY A 366 19.76 29.10 -21.04
N SER A 367 18.88 28.11 -21.16
CA SER A 367 19.06 26.66 -20.90
C SER A 367 18.10 25.96 -19.92
N SER A 368 17.21 26.65 -19.21
CA SER A 368 16.17 25.95 -18.43
C SER A 368 14.95 25.54 -19.28
N ALA A 369 14.65 26.29 -20.35
CA ALA A 369 13.55 25.96 -21.27
C ALA A 369 13.88 24.80 -22.23
N GLU A 370 15.14 24.69 -22.69
CA GLU A 370 15.56 23.57 -23.56
C GLU A 370 15.56 22.24 -22.79
N SER A 371 15.85 22.26 -21.49
CA SER A 371 15.84 21.06 -20.65
C SER A 371 14.43 20.54 -20.41
N THR A 372 13.43 21.42 -20.29
CA THR A 372 12.02 21.04 -20.13
C THR A 372 11.34 20.68 -21.44
N GLU A 373 11.72 21.30 -22.56
CA GLU A 373 11.29 20.86 -23.90
C GLU A 373 11.87 19.49 -24.26
N LEU A 374 13.16 19.24 -24.00
CA LEU A 374 13.75 17.92 -24.23
C LEU A 374 13.13 16.84 -23.33
N LEU A 375 12.81 17.16 -22.07
CA LEU A 375 12.12 16.22 -21.17
C LEU A 375 10.69 15.93 -21.63
N ASN A 376 9.95 16.94 -22.10
CA ASN A 376 8.60 16.74 -22.65
C ASN A 376 8.63 15.99 -23.99
N GLU A 377 9.61 16.25 -24.86
CA GLU A 377 9.79 15.55 -26.12
C GLU A 377 10.22 14.09 -25.91
N LEU A 378 11.05 13.81 -24.90
CA LEU A 378 11.36 12.45 -24.45
C LEU A 378 10.14 11.73 -23.89
N ASN A 379 9.32 12.41 -23.08
CA ASN A 379 8.10 11.82 -22.51
C ASN A 379 7.05 11.52 -23.60
N GLU A 380 6.91 12.41 -24.59
CA GLU A 380 6.05 12.17 -25.75
C GLU A 380 6.58 11.06 -26.68
N ARG A 381 7.92 10.94 -26.84
CA ARG A 381 8.51 9.82 -27.58
C ARG A 381 8.30 8.50 -26.87
N LEU A 382 8.45 8.45 -25.55
CA LEU A 382 8.16 7.25 -24.76
C LEU A 382 6.69 6.81 -24.89
N GLN A 383 5.76 7.77 -24.97
CA GLN A 383 4.33 7.50 -25.19
C GLN A 383 4.00 7.09 -26.63
N ARG A 384 4.72 7.60 -27.65
CA ARG A 384 4.54 7.19 -29.05
C ARG A 384 5.16 5.83 -29.37
N GLU A 385 6.27 5.48 -28.75
CA GLU A 385 7.01 4.25 -29.05
C GLU A 385 6.42 3.00 -28.40
N GLY A 386 5.31 3.11 -27.65
CA GLY A 386 4.56 1.94 -27.18
C GLY A 386 5.43 0.95 -26.43
N ALA A 387 6.32 1.45 -25.57
CA ALA A 387 7.08 0.60 -24.67
C ALA A 387 6.11 0.03 -23.63
N ASP A 388 5.61 -1.16 -23.93
CA ASP A 388 4.98 -2.08 -23.00
C ASP A 388 5.86 -2.15 -21.74
N SER A 389 5.39 -1.54 -20.66
CA SER A 389 6.10 -1.53 -19.38
C SER A 389 5.90 -2.88 -18.69
N SER A 390 6.51 -3.93 -19.24
CA SER A 390 6.78 -5.18 -18.51
C SER A 390 8.18 -5.11 -17.91
N PHE A 391 8.42 -4.12 -17.03
CA PHE A 391 9.54 -4.21 -16.11
C PHE A 391 9.03 -4.93 -14.87
N GLU A 392 9.07 -6.27 -14.89
CA GLU A 392 8.89 -7.09 -13.70
C GLU A 392 9.99 -6.74 -12.71
N LEU A 393 9.64 -5.93 -11.71
CA LEU A 393 10.41 -5.83 -10.48
C LEU A 393 10.46 -7.24 -9.87
N PRO A 394 11.65 -7.78 -9.53
CA PRO A 394 11.70 -9.03 -8.80
C PRO A 394 10.91 -8.87 -7.49
N SER A 395 9.95 -9.76 -7.25
CA SER A 395 9.18 -9.76 -6.00
C SER A 395 10.13 -9.78 -4.81
N ALA A 396 9.79 -8.99 -3.79
CA ALA A 396 10.53 -8.94 -2.54
C ALA A 396 10.77 -10.36 -2.00
N PRO A 397 11.97 -10.67 -1.46
CA PRO A 397 12.22 -11.97 -0.88
C PRO A 397 11.25 -12.24 0.28
N ASP A 398 10.68 -13.44 0.27
CA ASP A 398 9.75 -13.97 1.25
C ASP A 398 10.44 -14.05 2.63
N LEU A 399 10.13 -13.09 3.51
CA LEU A 399 10.76 -12.94 4.83
C LEU A 399 10.41 -14.09 5.81
N ASP A 400 9.39 -14.89 5.50
CA ASP A 400 9.01 -16.07 6.30
C ASP A 400 9.99 -17.24 6.14
N LYS A 401 10.92 -17.20 5.16
CA LYS A 401 11.96 -18.24 4.99
C LYS A 401 13.26 -17.96 5.73
N LEU A 402 13.38 -16.82 6.41
CA LEU A 402 14.56 -16.47 7.21
C LEU A 402 14.40 -16.78 8.71
N SER A 403 13.20 -17.12 9.18
CA SER A 403 12.97 -17.52 10.59
C SER A 403 13.27 -18.99 10.89
N ASP A 404 13.40 -19.85 9.86
CA ASP A 404 13.57 -21.30 10.05
C ASP A 404 15.02 -21.79 9.94
N ALA A 405 16.01 -20.88 9.78
CA ALA A 405 17.42 -21.23 9.61
C ALA A 405 18.28 -21.11 10.88
N GLU A 406 17.72 -20.70 12.02
CA GLU A 406 18.44 -20.59 13.31
C GLU A 406 17.96 -21.61 14.36
N SER A 407 17.75 -22.88 13.98
CA SER A 407 17.45 -23.93 14.97
C SER A 407 18.19 -25.26 14.75
N ASN A 408 19.38 -25.26 14.16
CA ASN A 408 20.24 -26.45 14.19
C ASN A 408 21.72 -26.09 14.02
N GLN A 409 22.36 -25.79 15.15
CA GLN A 409 23.79 -26.00 15.39
C GLN A 409 24.02 -25.97 16.90
N ASP A 410 23.79 -27.13 17.53
CA ASP A 410 24.53 -27.58 18.72
C ASP A 410 25.82 -28.28 18.27
#